data_AF-A0A395VQX1-F1
#
_entry.id   AF-A0A395VQX1-F1
#
_cell.length_a   1.000
_cell.length_b   1.000
_cell.length_c   1.000
_cell.angle_alpha   90.00
_cell.angle_beta   90.00
_cell.angle_gamma   90.00
#
_symmetry.space_group_name_H-M   'P 1'
#
loop_
_entity.id
_entity.type
_entity.pdbx_description
1 polymer ?
#
loop_
_entity_poly.entity_id
_entity_poly.type
_entity_poly.pdbx_seq_one_letter_code
_entity_poly.pdbx_strand_id
1 'polypeptide(L)' 'MRDTFNILFYIKKNEPKKDGSVVIMVRITINGVRSQFSSKLLVQPDQ' A
#
# COMPACT_ATOMS: atom_id res chain seq x y z
N MET A 1 5.93 24.06 12.62
CA MET A 1 6.22 23.00 11.63
C MET A 1 6.00 21.68 12.34
N ARG A 2 5.01 20.87 11.93
CA ARG A 2 4.76 19.58 12.60
C ARG A 2 5.49 18.52 11.78
N ASP A 3 6.67 18.13 12.25
CA ASP A 3 7.41 17.04 11.65
C ASP A 3 6.67 15.73 11.95
N THR A 4 6.07 15.17 10.91
CA THR A 4 5.26 13.96 11.03
C THR A 4 5.69 12.95 10.00
N PHE A 5 5.77 11.70 10.45
CA PHE A 5 6.05 10.55 9.61
C PHE A 5 4.96 9.52 9.81
N ASN A 6 4.39 9.05 8.71
CA ASN A 6 3.40 7.98 8.72
C ASN A 6 3.65 7.01 7.56
N ILE A 7 3.58 5.71 7.85
CA ILE A 7 3.54 4.65 6.84
C ILE A 7 2.20 3.93 6.97
N LEU A 8 1.53 3.70 5.85
CA LEU A 8 0.33 2.89 5.77
C LEU A 8 0.53 1.77 4.74
N PHE A 9 0.25 0.54 5.17
CA PHE A 9 0.17 -0.64 4.32
C PHE A 9 -1.29 -1.01 4.09
N TYR A 10 -1.65 -1.29 2.85
CA TYR A 10 -3.00 -1.73 2.49
C TYR A 10 -2.96 -2.52 1.19
N ILE A 11 -3.99 -3.32 0.96
CA ILE A 11 -4.09 -4.15 -0.25
C ILE A 11 -4.98 -3.50 -1.30
N LYS A 12 -4.58 -3.61 -2.57
CA LYS A 12 -5.36 -3.09 -3.70
C LYS A 12 -6.41 -4.11 -4.15
N LYS A 13 -7.46 -4.33 -3.32
CA LYS A 13 -8.52 -5.34 -3.57
C LYS A 13 -9.25 -5.17 -4.91
N ASN A 14 -9.28 -3.96 -5.46
CA ASN A 14 -10.01 -3.66 -6.70
C ASN A 14 -9.27 -4.09 -7.98
N GLU A 15 -7.99 -4.46 -7.88
CA GLU A 15 -7.19 -4.92 -9.02
C GLU A 15 -6.49 -6.23 -8.67
N PRO A 16 -7.26 -7.34 -8.53
CA PRO A 16 -6.67 -8.65 -8.36
C PRO A 16 -5.94 -9.08 -9.64
N LYS A 17 -4.86 -9.84 -9.46
CA LYS A 17 -4.19 -10.52 -10.56
C LYS A 17 -5.01 -11.72 -11.03
N LYS A 18 -4.58 -12.32 -12.15
CA LYS A 18 -5.22 -13.50 -12.75
C LYS A 18 -5.34 -14.69 -11.79
N ASP A 19 -4.43 -14.79 -10.81
CA ASP A 19 -4.38 -15.83 -9.79
C ASP A 19 -5.18 -15.48 -8.52
N GLY A 20 -5.93 -14.36 -8.52
CA GLY A 20 -6.69 -13.87 -7.36
C GLY A 20 -5.87 -13.12 -6.33
N SER A 21 -4.53 -13.08 -6.46
CA SER A 21 -3.68 -12.36 -5.53
C SER A 21 -3.80 -10.85 -5.69
N VAL A 22 -3.64 -10.11 -4.59
CA VAL A 22 -3.69 -8.64 -4.55
C VAL A 22 -2.35 -8.07 -4.11
N VAL A 23 -2.00 -6.90 -4.62
CA VAL A 23 -0.74 -6.22 -4.30
C VAL A 23 -0.86 -5.46 -2.98
N ILE A 24 0.16 -5.58 -2.13
CA ILE A 24 0.33 -4.67 -0.98
C ILE A 24 0.87 -3.33 -1.49
N MET A 25 0.11 -2.27 -1.28
CA MET A 25 0.49 -0.89 -1.51
C MET A 25 1.13 -0.30 -0.25
N VAL A 26 2.16 0.51 -0.48
CA VAL A 26 2.84 1.28 0.57
C VAL A 26 2.55 2.74 0.32
N ARG A 27 2.12 3.46 1.37
CA ARG A 27 1.99 4.91 1.36
C ARG A 27 2.85 5.49 2.47
N ILE A 28 3.77 6.37 2.10
CA ILE A 28 4.63 7.11 3.02
C ILE A 28 4.16 8.56 3.02
N THR A 29 3.94 9.13 4.19
CA THR A 29 3.62 10.55 4.37
C THR A 29 4.70 11.19 5.22
N ILE A 30 5.40 12.19 4.67
CA ILE A 30 6.41 13.00 5.37
C ILE A 30 5.94 14.44 5.32
N ASN A 31 5.71 15.05 6.48
CA ASN A 31 5.35 16.47 6.59
C ASN A 31 4.14 16.86 5.71
N GLY A 32 3.17 15.95 5.60
CA GLY A 32 1.95 16.11 4.79
C GLY A 32 2.10 15.71 3.31
N VAL A 33 3.32 15.53 2.80
CA VAL A 33 3.59 15.08 1.43
C VAL A 33 3.46 13.56 1.33
N ARG A 34 2.62 13.08 0.41
CA ARG A 34 2.31 11.65 0.24
C ARG A 34 3.06 11.08 -0.96
N SER A 35 3.72 9.94 -0.77
CA SER A 35 4.26 9.08 -1.82
C SER A 35 3.63 7.69 -1.71
N GLN A 36 3.17 7.13 -2.82
CA GLN A 36 2.52 5.81 -2.86
C GLN A 36 3.15 4.96 -3.95
N PHE A 37 3.48 3.71 -3.63
CA PHE A 37 4.04 2.75 -4.57
C PHE A 37 3.61 1.31 -4.26
N SER A 38 3.77 0.43 -5.24
CA SER A 38 3.57 -1.01 -5.06
C SER A 38 4.79 -1.61 -4.37
N SER A 39 4.56 -2.41 -3.32
CA SER A 39 5.64 -3.19 -2.70
C SER A 39 6.14 -4.35 -3.57
N LYS A 40 5.41 -4.67 -4.66
CA LYS A 40 5.56 -5.89 -5.47
C LYS A 40 5.30 -7.20 -4.72
N LEU A 41 4.92 -7.13 -3.44
CA LEU A 41 4.48 -8.28 -2.65
C LEU A 41 2.99 -8.53 -2.93
N LEU A 42 2.64 -9.82 -3.00
CA LEU A 42 1.31 -10.31 -3.29
C LEU A 42 0.78 -11.09 -2.10
N VAL A 43 -0.51 -10.95 -1.82
CA VAL A 43 -1.21 -11.69 -0.77
C VAL A 43 -2.56 -12.17 -1.26
N GLN A 44 -3.08 -13.23 -0.64
CA GLN A 44 -4.45 -13.66 -0.82
C GLN A 44 -5.35 -12.80 0.10
N PRO A 45 -6.38 -12.12 -0.44
CA PRO A 45 -7.16 -11.14 0.32
C PRO A 45 -8.07 -11.73 1.41
N ASP A 46 -8.30 -13.04 1.38
CA ASP A 46 -9.26 -13.79 2.21
C ASP A 46 -8.59 -14.92 3.02
N GLN A 47 -7.27 -14.87 3.18
CA GLN A 47 -6.51 -15.80 4.02
C GLN A 47 -6.51 -15.37 5.49
#